data_AF-A0A920PRT1-F1
#
_entry.id   AF-A0A920PRT1-F1
#
_cell.length_a   1.000
_cell.length_b   1.000
_cell.length_c   1.000
_cell.angle_alpha   90.00
_cell.angle_beta   90.00
_cell.angle_gamma   90.00
#
_symmetry.space_group_name_H-M   'P 1'
#
loop_
_entity.id
_entity.type
_entity.pdbx_description
1 polymer ?
#
loop_
_entity_poly.entity_id
_entity_poly.type
_entity_poly.pdbx_seq_one_letter_code
_entity_poly.pdbx_strand_id
1 'polypeptide(L)'
;MGKGAIPASHPNCLFTVGLQARDVVGLALEEADVVLAVGYDLVEYHPKLWNRGRPKHVISIDATAAEVDAHFAPEVDIPADISAAL
;
A
#
# COMPACT_ATOMS: atom_id res chain seq x y z
N MET A 1 5.47 -8.07 0.93
CA MET A 1 6.86 -8.46 0.68
C MET A 1 7.66 -7.37 -0.04
N GLY A 2 7.35 -6.08 0.11
CA GLY A 2 8.05 -4.97 -0.58
C GLY A 2 9.41 -4.52 -0.01
N LYS A 3 10.02 -5.27 0.93
CA LYS A 3 11.31 -4.88 1.51
C LYS A 3 12.39 -4.86 0.42
N GLY A 4 13.12 -3.75 0.34
CA GLY A 4 14.20 -3.56 -0.63
C GLY A 4 13.78 -2.84 -1.91
N ALA A 5 12.49 -2.54 -2.09
CA ALA A 5 12.00 -1.73 -3.21
C ALA A 5 12.53 -0.28 -3.18
N ILE A 6 12.77 0.27 -1.97
CA ILE A 6 13.34 1.61 -1.78
C ILE A 6 14.61 1.49 -0.90
N PRO A 7 15.72 2.18 -1.26
CA PRO A 7 16.90 2.24 -0.41
C PRO A 7 16.59 2.80 0.98
N ALA A 8 17.16 2.22 2.03
CA ALA A 8 17.00 2.72 3.40
C ALA A 8 17.55 4.16 3.60
N SER A 9 18.46 4.61 2.74
CA SER A 9 19.01 5.96 2.73
C SER A 9 18.12 6.99 2.02
N HIS A 10 17.05 6.57 1.35
CA HIS A 10 16.18 7.48 0.63
C HIS A 10 15.42 8.38 1.62
N PRO A 11 15.36 9.71 1.41
CA PRO A 11 14.80 10.65 2.38
C PRO A 11 13.32 10.41 2.69
N ASN A 12 12.59 9.79 1.77
CA ASN A 12 11.16 9.45 1.94
C ASN A 12 10.93 7.98 2.34
N CYS A 13 11.97 7.23 2.71
CA CYS A 13 11.81 5.84 3.17
C CYS A 13 11.32 5.82 4.61
N LEU A 14 10.09 5.35 4.83
CA LEU A 14 9.54 5.12 6.17
C LEU A 14 9.81 3.70 6.70
N PHE A 15 10.63 2.90 6.01
CA PHE A 15 10.85 1.47 6.27
C PHE A 15 9.59 0.61 6.04
N THR A 16 9.49 -0.52 6.73
CA THR A 16 8.50 -1.57 6.46
C THR A 16 7.34 -1.54 7.46
N VAL A 17 6.15 -1.94 7.01
CA VAL A 17 4.98 -2.22 7.86
C VAL A 17 4.68 -3.74 7.84
N GLY A 18 4.03 -4.29 8.87
CA GLY A 18 3.58 -5.70 8.83
C GLY A 18 3.34 -6.39 10.18
N LEU A 19 3.91 -5.90 11.28
CA LEU A 19 3.82 -6.55 12.61
C LEU A 19 2.68 -6.03 13.49
N GLN A 20 1.65 -5.41 12.89
CA GLN A 20 0.50 -4.82 13.60
C GLN A 20 0.86 -3.75 14.65
N ALA A 21 2.11 -3.28 14.65
CA ALA A 21 2.54 -2.16 15.48
C ALA A 21 1.92 -0.86 14.95
N ARG A 22 1.43 -0.01 15.85
CA ARG A 22 1.03 1.37 15.53
C ARG A 22 2.25 2.29 15.65
N ASP A 23 3.18 2.12 14.72
CA ASP A 23 4.42 2.88 14.64
C ASP A 23 4.29 4.10 13.71
N VAL A 24 5.42 4.76 13.43
CA VAL A 24 5.46 5.95 12.57
C VAL A 24 4.87 5.67 11.17
N VAL A 25 5.07 4.47 10.62
CA VAL A 25 4.54 4.09 9.30
C VAL A 25 3.03 3.90 9.37
N GLY A 26 2.55 3.22 10.42
CA GLY A 26 1.13 3.06 10.67
C GLY A 26 0.40 4.39 10.84
N LEU A 27 1.00 5.35 11.55
CA LEU A 27 0.46 6.71 11.68
C LEU A 27 0.45 7.46 10.35
N ALA A 28 1.50 7.35 9.55
CA ALA A 28 1.54 7.96 8.22
C ALA A 28 0.44 7.41 7.31
N LEU A 29 0.18 6.10 7.35
CA LEU A 29 -0.92 5.46 6.63
C LEU A 29 -2.29 5.91 7.17
N GLU A 30 -2.45 6.07 8.48
CA GLU A 30 -3.71 6.56 9.08
C GLU A 30 -4.06 7.98 8.61
N GLU A 31 -3.07 8.86 8.50
CA GLU A 31 -3.24 10.28 8.11
C GLU A 31 -3.31 10.52 6.60
N ALA A 32 -2.81 9.57 5.79
CA ALA A 32 -2.84 9.67 4.34
C ALA A 32 -4.28 9.79 3.81
N ASP A 33 -4.48 10.66 2.82
CA ASP A 33 -5.70 10.77 2.03
C ASP A 33 -5.62 10.06 0.68
N VAL A 34 -4.42 9.68 0.23
CA VAL A 34 -4.20 8.85 -0.96
C VAL A 34 -3.16 7.78 -0.65
N VAL A 35 -3.41 6.54 -1.08
CA VAL A 35 -2.45 5.44 -1.03
C VAL A 35 -2.30 4.84 -2.43
N LEU A 36 -1.08 4.87 -2.95
CA LEU A 36 -0.68 4.13 -4.14
C LEU A 36 -0.08 2.78 -3.71
N ALA A 37 -0.84 1.71 -3.90
CA ALA A 37 -0.41 0.35 -3.66
C ALA A 37 0.23 -0.22 -4.94
N VAL A 38 1.49 -0.65 -4.85
CA VAL A 38 2.26 -1.16 -5.99
C VAL A 38 2.70 -2.59 -5.68
N GLY A 39 2.25 -3.55 -6.49
CA GLY A 39 2.55 -4.98 -6.29
C GLY A 39 2.10 -5.49 -4.92
N TYR A 40 0.94 -5.02 -4.45
CA TYR A 40 0.43 -5.29 -3.11
C TYR A 40 -0.59 -6.42 -3.14
N ASP A 41 -0.37 -7.41 -2.29
CA ASP A 41 -1.29 -8.54 -2.10
C ASP A 41 -1.85 -8.56 -0.67
N LEU A 42 -3.13 -8.93 -0.54
CA LEU A 42 -3.86 -9.00 0.71
C LEU A 42 -3.18 -9.91 1.75
N VAL A 43 -2.48 -10.97 1.32
CA VAL A 43 -1.77 -11.91 2.22
C VAL A 43 -0.56 -11.27 2.90
N GLU A 44 0.02 -10.23 2.30
CA GLU A 44 1.25 -9.63 2.81
C GLU A 44 0.99 -8.80 4.07
N TYR A 45 -0.09 -8.03 4.04
CA TYR A 45 -0.53 -7.23 5.17
C TYR A 45 -1.98 -6.81 4.98
N HIS A 46 -2.91 -7.49 5.68
CA HIS A 46 -4.35 -7.34 5.46
C HIS A 46 -4.81 -5.87 5.53
N PRO A 47 -5.64 -5.38 4.58
CA PRO A 47 -6.01 -3.97 4.45
C PRO A 47 -6.75 -3.38 5.65
N LYS A 48 -7.56 -4.17 6.35
CA LYS A 48 -8.13 -3.82 7.66
C LYS A 48 -7.12 -3.21 8.66
N LEU A 49 -5.84 -3.58 8.56
CA LEU A 49 -4.81 -3.12 9.48
C LEU A 49 -4.24 -1.74 9.11
N TRP A 50 -4.22 -1.37 7.83
CA TRP A 50 -3.63 -0.11 7.34
C TRP A 50 -4.61 0.86 6.72
N ASN A 51 -5.64 0.38 6.02
CA ASN A 51 -6.69 1.20 5.41
C ASN A 51 -7.73 1.61 6.46
N ARG A 52 -7.27 2.38 7.44
CA ARG A 52 -8.05 2.90 8.56
C ARG A 52 -7.69 4.36 8.79
N GLY A 53 -8.38 5.00 9.74
CA GLY A 53 -8.17 6.41 10.06
C GLY A 53 -8.92 7.31 9.06
N ARG A 54 -8.20 8.25 8.44
CA ARG A 54 -8.78 9.16 7.46
C ARG A 54 -9.29 8.38 6.23
N PRO A 55 -10.49 8.65 5.71
CA PRO A 55 -10.91 8.11 4.42
C PRO A 55 -9.88 8.44 3.36
N LYS A 56 -9.49 7.46 2.57
CA LYS A 56 -8.39 7.57 1.62
C LYS A 56 -8.75 6.97 0.27
N HIS A 57 -8.30 7.64 -0.78
CA HIS A 57 -8.38 7.16 -2.15
C HIS A 57 -7.28 6.11 -2.35
N VAL A 58 -7.65 4.92 -2.80
CA VAL A 58 -6.70 3.83 -3.03
C VAL A 58 -6.53 3.63 -4.53
N ILE A 59 -5.27 3.69 -4.99
CA ILE A 59 -4.87 3.39 -6.36
C ILE A 59 -4.04 2.12 -6.33
N SER A 60 -4.37 1.15 -7.18
CA SER A 60 -3.66 -0.13 -7.29
C SER A 60 -2.92 -0.20 -8.63
N ILE A 61 -1.64 -0.56 -8.59
CA ILE A 61 -0.82 -0.94 -9.75
C ILE A 61 -0.26 -2.33 -9.48
N ASP A 62 -0.66 -3.31 -10.30
CA ASP A 62 -0.13 -4.66 -10.21
C ASP A 62 -0.20 -5.35 -11.59
N ALA A 63 0.53 -6.45 -11.75
CA ALA A 63 0.50 -7.28 -12.96
C ALA A 63 -0.87 -7.92 -13.22
N THR A 64 -1.70 -8.03 -12.19
CA THR A 64 -3.06 -8.58 -12.24
C THR A 64 -4.06 -7.59 -11.64
N ALA A 65 -5.35 -7.78 -11.94
CA ALA A 65 -6.40 -6.97 -11.34
C ALA A 65 -6.44 -7.16 -9.82
N ALA A 66 -6.79 -6.10 -9.09
CA ALA A 66 -6.86 -6.13 -7.64
C ALA A 66 -7.94 -7.10 -7.12
N GLU A 67 -7.60 -7.89 -6.10
CA GLU A 67 -8.59 -8.65 -5.34
C GLU A 67 -9.41 -7.72 -4.43
N VAL A 68 -10.74 -7.85 -4.46
CA VAL A 68 -11.65 -6.99 -3.70
C VAL A 68 -11.84 -7.54 -2.28
N ASP A 69 -11.54 -6.70 -1.28
CA ASP A 69 -11.86 -6.92 0.14
C ASP A 69 -12.75 -5.79 0.68
N ALA A 70 -13.47 -6.05 1.76
CA ALA A 70 -14.28 -5.03 2.43
C ALA A 70 -13.48 -3.78 2.87
N HIS A 71 -12.16 -3.91 3.05
CA HIS A 71 -11.25 -2.82 3.40
C HIS A 71 -10.28 -2.48 2.26
N PHE A 72 -10.41 -3.09 1.09
CA PHE A 72 -9.58 -2.80 -0.08
C PHE A 72 -10.42 -2.88 -1.35
N ALA A 73 -10.93 -1.73 -1.74
CA ALA A 73 -11.62 -1.51 -3.00
C ALA A 73 -10.93 -0.30 -3.67
N PRO A 74 -9.92 -0.54 -4.52
CA PRO A 74 -9.24 0.53 -5.23
C PRO A 74 -10.24 1.36 -6.04
N GLU A 75 -10.11 2.69 -5.98
CA GLU A 75 -10.87 3.61 -6.82
C GLU A 75 -10.35 3.59 -8.25
N VAL A 76 -9.05 3.38 -8.41
CA VAL A 76 -8.38 3.16 -9.69
C VAL A 76 -7.57 1.89 -9.60
N ASP A 77 -7.82 0.96 -10.51
CA ASP A 77 -7.06 -0.29 -10.65
C ASP A 77 -6.36 -0.30 -12.01
N ILE A 78 -5.04 -0.53 -12.00
CA ILE A 78 -4.17 -0.51 -13.18
C ILE A 78 -3.51 -1.90 -13.31
N PRO A 79 -4.18 -2.87 -13.95
CA PRO A 79 -3.61 -4.18 -14.21
C PRO A 79 -2.64 -4.10 -15.40
N ALA A 80 -1.34 -3.96 -15.12
CA ALA A 80 -0.31 -3.77 -16.13
C ALA A 80 1.08 -4.23 -15.64
N ASP A 81 2.03 -4.30 -16.56
CA ASP A 81 3.44 -4.41 -16.16
C ASP A 81 3.82 -3.21 -15.28
N ILE A 82 4.27 -3.50 -14.05
CA ILE A 82 4.54 -2.48 -13.03
C ILE A 82 5.65 -1.52 -13.49
N SER A 83 6.66 -2.03 -14.21
CA SER A 83 7.77 -1.20 -14.68
C SER A 83 7.36 -0.26 -15.82
N ALA A 84 6.36 -0.64 -16.62
CA ALA A 84 5.84 0.19 -17.70
C ALA A 84 4.80 1.23 -17.22
N ALA A 85 4.14 0.98 -16.08
CA ALA A 85 3.12 1.85 -15.52
C ALA A 85 3.66 2.97 -14.62
N LEU A 86 4.91 2.84 -14.14
CA LEU A 86 5.63 3.81 -13.31
C LEU A 86 6.59 4.67 -14.15
#